data_AF-A0A396TYK8-F1
#
_entry.id   AF-A0A396TYK8-F1
#
_cell.length_a   1.000
_cell.length_b   1.000
_cell.length_c   1.000
_cell.angle_alpha   90.00
_cell.angle_beta   90.00
_cell.angle_gamma   90.00
#
_symmetry.space_group_name_H-M   'P 1'
#
loop_
_entity.id
_entity.type
_entity.pdbx_description
1 polymer ?
#
loop_
_entity_poly.entity_id
_entity_poly.type
_entity_poly.pdbx_seq_one_letter_code
_entity_poly.pdbx_strand_id
1 'polypeptide(L)'
;MEACILQKYLRILCVLFTVVLFGCTTPEHKAALVDYEHAIASKKIERITVALTRLYELDPKEYQASFKLAKQASDSYKKAKTLQASGMHYQAYLLSQKSYRTWPALESREMLVITGKKIEWLLSVEKHIKTSYNLLPENLLPLLEKYQNKKVLEWSLITINQILEQLGKSAQSLNKAISLIEKNESTSHILDNGEWHQGLLVQLRKINGLSEYLINIALYHSAEELHRVNHALFEASVEVLSQVESNLAEAEMKVSFRKAQNDYFPYTTLVENLSLASALGNGNRHATWYAEWFKLEQKTFTLVEPIETHINNHRESVKAIEFYRQASSIKMPVLEKSVIEQQSFMALHPKVSSLLSKLNQDKTLISYGLSMSEKK
;
A
#
# COMPACT_ATOMS: atom_id res chain seq x y z
N MET A 1 72.83 -65.08 -4.23
CA MET A 1 72.91 -63.61 -4.43
C MET A 1 71.93 -63.10 -5.50
N GLU A 2 71.19 -63.97 -6.19
CA GLU A 2 70.26 -63.58 -7.27
C GLU A 2 68.82 -63.29 -6.81
N ALA A 3 68.35 -63.90 -5.72
CA ALA A 3 66.99 -63.67 -5.19
C ALA A 3 66.76 -62.24 -4.65
N CYS A 4 67.82 -61.58 -4.15
CA CYS A 4 67.74 -60.22 -3.60
C CYS A 4 67.64 -59.15 -4.69
N ILE A 5 68.12 -59.45 -5.91
CA ILE A 5 68.08 -58.54 -7.06
C ILE A 5 66.66 -58.51 -7.64
N LEU A 6 66.02 -59.67 -7.81
CA LEU A 6 64.67 -59.78 -8.37
C LEU A 6 63.60 -59.05 -7.54
N GLN A 7 63.73 -59.08 -6.20
CA GLN A 7 62.79 -58.42 -5.28
C GLN A 7 62.90 -56.88 -5.30
N LYS A 8 64.10 -56.34 -5.60
CA LYS A 8 64.29 -54.90 -5.80
C LYS A 8 63.64 -54.43 -7.10
N TYR A 9 63.78 -55.18 -8.19
CA TYR A 9 63.13 -54.85 -9.47
C TYR A 9 61.61 -54.92 -9.38
N LEU A 10 61.04 -55.90 -8.67
CA LEU A 10 59.59 -56.00 -8.48
C LEU A 10 59.02 -54.84 -7.67
N ARG A 11 59.73 -54.39 -6.61
CA ARG A 11 59.33 -53.20 -5.84
C ARG A 11 59.42 -51.91 -6.66
N ILE A 12 60.45 -51.75 -7.47
CA ILE A 12 60.59 -50.60 -8.37
C ILE A 12 59.49 -50.60 -9.43
N LEU A 13 59.15 -51.77 -9.98
CA LEU A 13 58.07 -51.93 -10.96
C LEU A 13 56.70 -51.64 -10.33
N CYS A 14 56.43 -52.10 -9.11
CA CYS A 14 55.20 -51.77 -8.38
C CYS A 14 55.11 -50.27 -8.05
N VAL A 15 56.21 -49.62 -7.66
CA VAL A 15 56.23 -48.17 -7.41
C VAL A 15 55.99 -47.39 -8.70
N LEU A 16 56.64 -47.78 -9.81
CA LEU A 16 56.38 -47.21 -11.14
C LEU A 16 54.94 -47.42 -11.60
N PHE A 17 54.36 -48.60 -11.36
CA PHE A 17 52.96 -48.89 -11.69
C PHE A 17 52.00 -48.05 -10.84
N THR A 18 52.29 -47.83 -9.55
CA THR A 18 51.49 -46.92 -8.71
C THR A 18 51.66 -45.45 -9.12
N VAL A 19 52.86 -45.00 -9.52
CA VAL A 19 53.07 -43.62 -9.99
C VAL A 19 52.38 -43.37 -11.33
N VAL A 20 52.31 -44.37 -12.21
CA VAL A 20 51.55 -44.31 -13.47
C VAL A 20 50.03 -44.36 -13.23
N LEU A 21 49.57 -45.10 -12.22
CA LEU A 21 48.15 -45.20 -11.85
C LEU A 21 47.62 -43.97 -11.08
N PHE A 22 48.46 -43.27 -10.32
CA PHE A 22 48.05 -42.09 -9.52
C PHE A 22 48.46 -40.73 -10.13
N GLY A 23 49.19 -40.72 -11.26
CA GLY A 23 49.83 -39.50 -11.80
C GLY A 23 49.22 -38.89 -13.06
N CYS A 24 48.17 -39.46 -13.66
CA CYS A 24 47.64 -38.94 -14.92
C CYS A 24 46.12 -38.71 -14.85
N THR A 25 45.73 -37.48 -14.49
CA THR A 25 44.48 -36.95 -15.05
C THR A 25 44.61 -37.04 -16.57
N THR A 26 43.58 -37.58 -17.23
CA THR A 26 43.62 -37.79 -18.68
C THR A 26 43.91 -36.46 -19.38
N PRO A 27 44.64 -36.44 -20.51
CA PRO A 27 44.84 -35.22 -21.29
C PRO A 27 43.52 -34.49 -21.58
N GLU A 28 42.45 -35.26 -21.74
CA GLU A 28 41.08 -34.80 -21.90
C GLU A 28 40.54 -34.06 -20.66
N HIS A 29 40.77 -34.58 -19.44
CA HIS A 29 40.42 -33.87 -18.21
C HIS A 29 41.21 -32.56 -18.05
N LYS A 30 42.51 -32.57 -18.38
CA LYS A 30 43.33 -31.34 -18.34
C LYS A 30 42.83 -30.28 -19.32
N ALA A 31 42.46 -30.69 -20.53
CA ALA A 31 41.88 -29.78 -21.52
C ALA A 31 40.52 -29.21 -21.05
N ALA A 32 39.63 -30.06 -20.53
CA ALA A 32 38.33 -29.64 -20.00
C ALA A 32 38.46 -28.66 -18.81
N LEU A 33 39.50 -28.81 -17.99
CA LEU A 33 39.79 -27.88 -16.89
C LEU A 33 40.22 -26.51 -17.41
N VAL A 34 41.09 -26.44 -18.42
CA VAL A 34 41.51 -25.19 -19.06
C VAL A 34 40.32 -24.47 -19.70
N ASP A 35 39.45 -25.20 -20.39
CA ASP A 35 38.21 -24.64 -20.96
C ASP A 35 37.29 -24.09 -19.88
N TYR A 36 37.18 -24.78 -18.74
CA TYR A 36 36.42 -24.30 -17.59
C TYR A 36 37.03 -23.03 -16.99
N GLU A 37 38.33 -22.96 -16.80
CA GLU A 37 39.02 -21.75 -16.31
C GLU A 37 38.79 -20.55 -17.24
N HIS A 38 38.89 -20.76 -18.55
CA HIS A 38 38.56 -19.74 -19.54
C HIS A 38 37.07 -19.34 -19.51
N ALA A 39 36.16 -20.30 -19.32
CA ALA A 39 34.74 -20.04 -19.21
C ALA A 39 34.42 -19.21 -17.95
N ILE A 40 35.03 -19.54 -16.80
CA ILE A 40 34.91 -18.78 -15.56
C ILE A 40 35.44 -17.35 -15.73
N ALA A 41 36.60 -17.19 -16.34
CA ALA A 41 37.19 -15.88 -16.63
C ALA A 41 36.27 -15.02 -17.51
N SER A 42 35.57 -15.64 -18.48
CA SER A 42 34.61 -14.94 -19.34
C SER A 42 33.35 -14.48 -18.62
N LYS A 43 33.02 -15.04 -17.44
CA LYS A 43 31.80 -14.79 -16.65
C LYS A 43 30.48 -14.98 -17.42
N LYS A 44 30.50 -15.77 -18.50
CA LYS A 44 29.31 -16.09 -19.32
C LYS A 44 28.69 -17.40 -18.87
N ILE A 45 27.43 -17.37 -18.45
CA ILE A 45 26.80 -18.52 -17.78
C ILE A 45 26.66 -19.73 -18.71
N GLU A 46 26.40 -19.49 -20.00
CA GLU A 46 26.28 -20.56 -20.98
C GLU A 46 27.62 -21.26 -21.21
N ARG A 47 28.72 -20.51 -21.35
CA ARG A 47 30.07 -21.08 -21.51
C ARG A 47 30.49 -21.89 -20.29
N ILE A 48 30.23 -21.37 -19.09
CA ILE A 48 30.51 -22.05 -17.82
C ILE A 48 29.73 -23.36 -17.74
N THR A 49 28.46 -23.37 -18.15
CA THR A 49 27.63 -24.58 -18.13
C THR A 49 28.13 -25.63 -19.11
N VAL A 50 28.54 -25.23 -20.33
CA VAL A 50 29.10 -26.17 -21.32
C VAL A 50 30.40 -26.80 -20.80
N ALA A 51 31.33 -25.99 -20.29
CA ALA A 51 32.59 -26.51 -19.75
C ALA A 51 32.39 -27.44 -18.54
N LEU A 52 31.48 -27.08 -17.62
CA LEU A 52 31.12 -27.94 -16.49
C LEU A 52 30.38 -29.22 -16.89
N THR A 53 29.65 -29.22 -18.01
CA THR A 53 29.05 -30.45 -18.54
C THR A 53 30.15 -31.45 -18.87
N ARG A 54 31.22 -30.99 -19.53
CA ARG A 54 32.34 -31.85 -19.90
C ARG A 54 33.12 -32.35 -18.69
N LEU A 55 33.40 -31.49 -17.72
CA LEU A 55 34.04 -31.90 -16.47
C LEU A 55 33.19 -32.88 -15.67
N TYR A 56 31.87 -32.68 -15.62
CA TYR A 56 30.94 -33.61 -14.97
C TYR A 56 30.89 -34.99 -15.65
N GLU A 57 31.00 -35.06 -16.98
CA GLU A 57 31.08 -36.34 -17.70
C GLU A 57 32.37 -37.12 -17.37
N LEU A 58 33.48 -36.41 -17.14
CA LEU A 58 34.79 -37.00 -16.88
C LEU A 58 35.01 -37.36 -15.40
N ASP A 59 34.58 -36.50 -14.47
CA ASP A 59 34.54 -36.78 -13.03
C ASP A 59 33.23 -36.28 -12.40
N PRO A 60 32.17 -37.12 -12.41
CA PRO A 60 30.90 -36.75 -11.83
C PRO A 60 30.98 -36.43 -10.35
N LYS A 61 31.84 -37.11 -9.57
CA LYS A 61 31.87 -36.96 -8.11
C LYS A 61 32.38 -35.58 -7.72
N GLU A 62 33.39 -35.07 -8.43
CA GLU A 62 33.97 -33.76 -8.16
C GLU A 62 33.06 -32.62 -8.65
N TYR A 63 32.50 -32.72 -9.86
CA TYR A 63 31.85 -31.57 -10.52
C TYR A 63 30.32 -31.53 -10.44
N GLN A 64 29.65 -32.56 -9.88
CA GLN A 64 28.18 -32.63 -9.82
C GLN A 64 27.54 -31.38 -9.21
N ALA A 65 28.07 -30.89 -8.08
CA ALA A 65 27.48 -29.75 -7.37
C ALA A 65 27.57 -28.46 -8.21
N SER A 66 28.75 -28.16 -8.76
CA SER A 66 28.99 -26.98 -9.59
C SER A 66 28.20 -27.04 -10.89
N PHE A 67 28.16 -28.20 -11.55
CA PHE A 67 27.37 -28.42 -12.76
C PHE A 67 25.88 -28.18 -12.49
N LYS A 68 25.33 -28.72 -11.40
CA LYS A 68 23.94 -28.51 -11.01
C LYS A 68 23.60 -27.03 -10.82
N LEU A 69 24.46 -26.27 -10.13
CA LEU A 69 24.25 -24.83 -9.91
C LEU A 69 24.34 -24.05 -11.23
N ALA A 70 25.37 -24.29 -12.05
CA ALA A 70 25.55 -23.61 -13.33
C ALA A 70 24.37 -23.88 -14.28
N LYS A 71 23.93 -25.14 -14.35
CA LYS A 71 22.77 -25.54 -15.16
C LYS A 71 21.48 -24.85 -14.69
N GLN A 72 21.21 -24.84 -13.39
CA GLN A 72 20.05 -24.15 -12.82
C GLN A 72 20.05 -22.65 -13.08
N ALA A 73 21.22 -22.00 -12.97
CA ALA A 73 21.37 -20.59 -13.30
C ALA A 73 21.15 -20.34 -14.80
N SER A 74 21.81 -21.11 -15.68
CA SER A 74 21.65 -20.99 -17.14
C SER A 74 20.20 -21.15 -17.59
N ASP A 75 19.50 -22.16 -17.08
CA ASP A 75 18.09 -22.38 -17.41
C ASP A 75 17.19 -21.23 -16.92
N SER A 76 17.49 -20.67 -15.74
CA SER A 76 16.77 -19.49 -15.21
C SER A 76 17.03 -18.24 -16.06
N TYR A 77 18.27 -18.01 -16.47
CA TYR A 77 18.66 -16.90 -17.35
C TYR A 77 17.97 -16.98 -18.72
N LYS A 78 17.97 -18.14 -19.38
CA LYS A 78 17.31 -18.34 -20.68
C LYS A 78 15.81 -18.07 -20.62
N LYS A 79 15.15 -18.55 -19.56
CA LYS A 79 13.73 -18.26 -19.32
C LYS A 79 13.50 -16.77 -19.04
N ALA A 80 14.33 -16.12 -18.24
CA ALA A 80 14.25 -14.69 -17.98
C ALA A 80 14.35 -13.86 -19.27
N LYS A 81 15.29 -14.21 -20.17
CA LYS A 81 15.45 -13.57 -21.48
C LYS A 81 14.20 -13.68 -22.35
N THR A 82 13.58 -14.86 -22.38
CA THR A 82 12.34 -15.10 -23.15
C THR A 82 11.17 -14.27 -22.60
N LEU A 83 11.02 -14.23 -21.28
CA LEU A 83 9.98 -13.46 -20.60
C LEU A 83 10.18 -11.95 -20.75
N GLN A 84 11.43 -11.49 -20.67
CA GLN A 84 11.78 -10.08 -20.91
C GLN A 84 11.41 -9.64 -22.32
N ALA A 85 11.70 -10.47 -23.34
CA ALA A 85 11.30 -10.20 -24.72
C ALA A 85 9.78 -10.20 -24.92
N SER A 86 9.05 -10.94 -24.09
CA SER A 86 7.58 -11.02 -24.10
C SER A 86 6.89 -9.97 -23.22
N GLY A 87 7.63 -9.02 -22.65
CA GLY A 87 7.08 -7.96 -21.77
C GLY A 87 6.71 -8.42 -20.35
N MET A 88 6.96 -9.67 -19.97
CA MET A 88 6.68 -10.21 -18.63
C MET A 88 7.75 -9.83 -17.62
N HIS A 89 7.82 -8.54 -17.28
CA HIS A 89 8.93 -7.95 -16.53
C HIS A 89 9.08 -8.50 -15.10
N TYR A 90 8.00 -8.79 -14.40
CA TYR A 90 8.06 -9.34 -13.03
C TYR A 90 8.68 -10.74 -12.98
N GLN A 91 8.18 -11.64 -13.82
CA GLN A 91 8.66 -13.02 -13.88
C GLN A 91 10.09 -13.05 -14.42
N ALA A 92 10.40 -12.19 -15.40
CA ALA A 92 11.76 -12.01 -15.89
C ALA A 92 12.72 -11.56 -14.79
N TYR A 93 12.32 -10.59 -13.95
CA TYR A 93 13.11 -10.15 -12.80
C TYR A 93 13.33 -11.27 -11.76
N LEU A 94 12.28 -12.00 -11.39
CA LEU A 94 12.40 -13.07 -10.40
C LEU A 94 13.35 -14.19 -10.88
N LEU A 95 13.31 -14.52 -12.17
CA LEU A 95 14.20 -15.52 -12.76
C LEU A 95 15.63 -15.00 -12.96
N SER A 96 15.80 -13.73 -13.33
CA SER A 96 17.14 -13.13 -13.46
C SER A 96 17.83 -13.00 -12.10
N GLN A 97 17.08 -12.62 -11.06
CA GLN A 97 17.55 -12.67 -9.67
C GLN A 97 17.96 -14.09 -9.28
N LYS A 98 17.09 -15.07 -9.50
CA LYS A 98 17.40 -16.48 -9.19
C LYS A 98 18.68 -16.94 -9.89
N SER A 99 18.83 -16.62 -11.18
CA SER A 99 20.03 -16.93 -11.94
C SER A 99 21.28 -16.32 -11.28
N TYR A 100 21.27 -15.01 -11.04
CA TYR A 100 22.41 -14.29 -10.48
C TYR A 100 22.79 -14.74 -9.07
N ARG A 101 21.81 -15.04 -8.21
CA ARG A 101 22.05 -15.55 -6.84
C ARG A 101 22.50 -17.00 -6.82
N THR A 102 22.12 -17.80 -7.82
CA THR A 102 22.60 -19.18 -7.98
C THR A 102 24.02 -19.20 -8.52
N TRP A 103 24.32 -18.35 -9.51
CA TRP A 103 25.65 -18.17 -10.07
C TRP A 103 25.84 -16.73 -10.55
N PRO A 104 26.78 -15.95 -9.97
CA PRO A 104 26.92 -14.51 -10.24
C PRO A 104 27.62 -14.20 -11.58
N ALA A 105 27.04 -14.66 -12.68
CA ALA A 105 27.50 -14.38 -14.04
C ALA A 105 27.16 -12.94 -14.48
N LEU A 106 27.96 -12.39 -15.39
CA LEU A 106 27.81 -11.01 -15.87
C LEU A 106 26.45 -10.80 -16.56
N GLU A 107 26.10 -11.69 -17.48
CA GLU A 107 24.86 -11.63 -18.26
C GLU A 107 23.61 -11.73 -17.37
N SER A 108 23.70 -12.52 -16.29
CA SER A 108 22.62 -12.64 -15.30
C SER A 108 22.46 -11.36 -14.47
N ARG A 109 23.58 -10.72 -14.10
CA ARG A 109 23.56 -9.41 -13.43
C ARG A 109 22.96 -8.34 -14.34
N GLU A 110 23.37 -8.26 -15.59
CA GLU A 110 22.84 -7.30 -16.57
C GLU A 110 21.34 -7.48 -16.77
N MET A 111 20.89 -8.73 -16.95
CA MET A 111 19.46 -9.04 -17.06
C MET A 111 18.69 -8.65 -15.79
N LEU A 112 19.24 -8.90 -14.60
CA LEU A 112 18.67 -8.47 -13.32
C LEU A 112 18.49 -6.95 -13.27
N VAL A 113 19.51 -6.18 -13.66
CA VAL A 113 19.42 -4.71 -13.65
C VAL A 113 18.39 -4.21 -14.68
N ILE A 114 18.40 -4.75 -15.91
CA ILE A 114 17.47 -4.35 -16.98
C ILE A 114 16.02 -4.63 -16.55
N THR A 115 15.74 -5.83 -16.07
CA THR A 115 14.40 -6.23 -15.64
C THR A 115 13.97 -5.52 -14.35
N GLY A 116 14.89 -5.34 -13.39
CA GLY A 116 14.65 -4.60 -12.15
C GLY A 116 14.29 -3.13 -12.40
N LYS A 117 14.97 -2.44 -13.31
CA LYS A 117 14.66 -1.05 -13.68
C LYS A 117 13.25 -0.88 -14.24
N LYS A 118 12.70 -1.90 -14.91
CA LYS A 118 11.32 -1.84 -15.44
C LYS A 118 10.26 -1.88 -14.36
N ILE A 119 10.59 -2.40 -13.18
CA ILE A 119 9.65 -2.60 -12.07
C ILE A 119 10.07 -1.86 -10.80
N GLU A 120 11.09 -0.99 -10.88
CA GLU A 120 11.62 -0.24 -9.73
C GLU A 120 10.60 0.72 -9.12
N TRP A 121 9.62 1.15 -9.92
CA TRP A 121 8.51 2.00 -9.48
C TRP A 121 7.68 1.35 -8.37
N LEU A 122 7.69 0.01 -8.25
CA LEU A 122 7.07 -0.71 -7.13
C LEU A 122 7.67 -0.34 -5.77
N LEU A 123 8.94 0.06 -5.72
CA LEU A 123 9.55 0.55 -4.47
C LEU A 123 8.93 1.88 -4.03
N SER A 124 8.50 2.71 -4.98
CA SER A 124 7.77 3.95 -4.69
C SER A 124 6.35 3.64 -4.21
N VAL A 125 5.69 2.65 -4.80
CA VAL A 125 4.38 2.16 -4.35
C VAL A 125 4.46 1.69 -2.90
N GLU A 126 5.42 0.81 -2.58
CA GLU A 126 5.63 0.31 -1.22
C GLU A 126 5.93 1.45 -0.24
N LYS A 127 6.76 2.42 -0.63
CA LYS A 127 7.02 3.61 0.19
C LYS A 127 5.73 4.35 0.52
N HIS A 128 4.86 4.58 -0.46
CA HIS A 128 3.60 5.29 -0.26
C HIS A 128 2.60 4.49 0.60
N ILE A 129 2.55 3.17 0.44
CA ILE A 129 1.80 2.28 1.33
C ILE A 129 2.32 2.42 2.76
N LYS A 130 3.63 2.27 2.99
CA LYS A 130 4.23 2.41 4.32
C LYS A 130 3.94 3.77 4.94
N THR A 131 4.03 4.85 4.16
CA THR A 131 3.67 6.19 4.62
C THR A 131 2.20 6.29 5.00
N SER A 132 1.28 5.65 4.28
CA SER A 132 -0.15 5.61 4.64
C SER A 132 -0.35 4.99 6.02
N TYR A 133 0.20 3.79 6.28
CA TYR A 133 0.06 3.15 7.60
C TYR A 133 0.72 3.95 8.73
N ASN A 134 1.89 4.55 8.48
CA ASN A 134 2.59 5.38 9.48
C ASN A 134 1.86 6.68 9.83
N LEU A 135 0.92 7.13 8.98
CA LEU A 135 0.13 8.33 9.20
C LEU A 135 -1.20 8.05 9.91
N LEU A 136 -1.58 6.78 10.10
CA LEU A 136 -2.79 6.44 10.82
C LEU A 136 -2.67 6.87 12.29
N PRO A 137 -3.76 7.35 12.91
CA PRO A 137 -3.78 7.63 14.33
C PRO A 137 -3.39 6.40 15.16
N GLU A 138 -2.53 6.59 16.16
CA GLU A 138 -2.22 5.55 17.13
C GLU A 138 -3.48 5.18 17.94
N ASN A 139 -3.61 3.91 18.32
CA ASN A 139 -4.74 3.39 19.09
C ASN A 139 -6.11 3.74 18.46
N LEU A 140 -6.19 3.61 17.13
CA LEU A 140 -7.34 4.02 16.33
C LEU A 140 -8.68 3.49 16.89
N LEU A 141 -8.79 2.21 17.22
CA LEU A 141 -10.05 1.64 17.72
C LEU A 141 -10.49 2.26 19.07
N PRO A 142 -9.66 2.27 20.14
CA PRO A 142 -9.97 3.00 21.37
C PRO A 142 -10.32 4.48 21.15
N LEU A 143 -9.65 5.12 20.18
CA LEU A 143 -9.91 6.50 19.82
C LEU A 143 -11.32 6.68 19.22
N LEU A 144 -11.73 5.81 18.29
CA LEU A 144 -13.07 5.86 17.69
C LEU A 144 -14.16 5.60 18.73
N GLU A 145 -13.97 4.60 19.60
CA GLU A 145 -14.90 4.29 20.69
C GLU A 145 -15.05 5.47 21.67
N LYS A 146 -13.95 6.16 21.97
CA LYS A 146 -13.98 7.36 22.81
C LYS A 146 -14.87 8.45 22.20
N TYR A 147 -14.71 8.73 20.91
CA TYR A 147 -15.48 9.78 20.23
C TYR A 147 -16.95 9.40 20.05
N GLN A 148 -17.25 8.12 19.82
CA GLN A 148 -18.62 7.62 19.75
C GLN A 148 -19.39 7.82 21.07
N ASN A 149 -18.72 7.64 22.22
CA ASN A 149 -19.36 7.69 23.54
C ASN A 149 -19.29 9.08 24.20
N LYS A 150 -18.60 10.05 23.59
CA LYS A 150 -18.42 11.40 24.14
C LYS A 150 -19.36 12.38 23.46
N LYS A 151 -20.01 13.26 24.23
CA LYS A 151 -20.82 14.35 23.69
C LYS A 151 -20.00 15.21 22.73
N VAL A 152 -20.58 15.53 21.57
CA VAL A 152 -19.90 16.23 20.47
C VAL A 152 -19.37 17.61 20.86
N LEU A 153 -20.08 18.33 21.74
CA LEU A 153 -19.63 19.62 22.25
C LEU A 153 -18.43 19.53 23.21
N GLU A 154 -18.12 18.35 23.74
CA GLU A 154 -16.94 18.12 24.57
C GLU A 154 -15.73 17.69 23.73
N TRP A 155 -15.87 17.56 22.41
CA TRP A 155 -14.78 17.17 21.55
C TRP A 155 -13.71 18.28 21.50
N SER A 156 -12.45 17.89 21.64
CA SER A 156 -11.33 18.80 21.39
C SER A 156 -11.22 19.01 19.88
N LEU A 157 -11.53 20.24 19.41
CA LEU A 157 -11.40 20.63 18.00
C LEU A 157 -9.98 20.39 17.46
N ILE A 158 -8.97 20.69 18.28
CA ILE A 158 -7.56 20.45 17.92
C ILE A 158 -7.32 18.96 17.67
N THR A 159 -7.77 18.11 18.58
CA THR A 159 -7.52 16.67 18.50
C THR A 159 -8.27 16.04 17.34
N ILE A 160 -9.56 16.37 17.16
CA ILE A 160 -10.35 15.80 16.05
C ILE A 160 -9.84 16.28 14.69
N ASN A 161 -9.40 17.54 14.57
CA ASN A 161 -8.81 18.05 13.33
C ASN A 161 -7.50 17.32 13.00
N GLN A 162 -6.65 17.05 14.00
CA GLN A 162 -5.43 16.26 13.81
C GLN A 162 -5.73 14.83 13.33
N ILE A 163 -6.76 14.19 13.90
CA ILE A 163 -7.19 12.84 13.50
C ILE A 163 -7.66 12.84 12.03
N LEU A 164 -8.54 13.77 11.66
CA LEU A 164 -9.04 13.89 10.28
C LEU A 164 -7.91 14.19 9.29
N GLU A 165 -6.97 15.06 9.68
CA GLU A 165 -5.79 15.36 8.86
C GLU A 165 -4.90 14.13 8.67
N GLN A 166 -4.66 13.35 9.74
CA GLN A 166 -3.90 12.11 9.70
C GLN A 166 -4.53 11.05 8.78
N LEU A 167 -5.82 10.76 8.99
CA LEU A 167 -6.58 9.84 8.14
C LEU A 167 -6.56 10.30 6.68
N GLY A 168 -6.70 11.60 6.48
CA GLY A 168 -6.67 12.20 5.16
C GLY A 168 -5.34 12.11 4.43
N LYS A 169 -4.24 12.44 5.11
CA LYS A 169 -2.88 12.27 4.57
C LYS A 169 -2.58 10.80 4.30
N SER A 170 -3.06 9.90 5.16
CA SER A 170 -2.97 8.46 4.96
C SER A 170 -3.66 8.02 3.67
N ALA A 171 -4.93 8.41 3.49
CA ALA A 171 -5.71 8.16 2.28
C ALA A 171 -5.02 8.73 1.02
N GLN A 172 -4.49 9.96 1.09
CA GLN A 172 -3.78 10.57 -0.02
C GLN A 172 -2.51 9.80 -0.39
N SER A 173 -1.74 9.33 0.60
CA SER A 173 -0.54 8.53 0.35
C SER A 173 -0.90 7.19 -0.29
N LEU A 174 -1.96 6.53 0.19
CA LEU A 174 -2.43 5.28 -0.40
C LEU A 174 -2.94 5.48 -1.84
N ASN A 175 -3.67 6.57 -2.08
CA ASN A 175 -4.13 6.93 -3.42
C ASN A 175 -2.96 7.16 -4.39
N LYS A 176 -1.86 7.78 -3.93
CA LYS A 176 -0.62 7.88 -4.75
C LYS A 176 -0.05 6.52 -5.11
N ALA A 177 -0.07 5.56 -4.18
CA ALA A 177 0.37 4.19 -4.46
C ALA A 177 -0.51 3.53 -5.56
N ILE A 178 -1.83 3.68 -5.44
CA ILE A 178 -2.81 3.18 -6.40
C ILE A 178 -2.62 3.82 -7.78
N SER A 179 -2.52 5.14 -7.86
CA SER A 179 -2.31 5.85 -9.13
C SER A 179 -0.98 5.49 -9.79
N LEU A 180 0.07 5.19 -9.01
CA LEU A 180 1.33 4.71 -9.56
C LEU A 180 1.18 3.33 -10.22
N ILE A 181 0.40 2.44 -9.62
CA ILE A 181 0.07 1.13 -10.22
C ILE A 181 -0.69 1.35 -11.54
N GLU A 182 -1.76 2.14 -11.51
CA GLU A 182 -2.62 2.39 -12.66
C GLU A 182 -1.90 3.09 -13.84
N LYS A 183 -0.91 3.94 -13.54
CA LYS A 183 -0.13 4.64 -14.56
C LYS A 183 0.90 3.74 -15.24
N ASN A 184 1.53 2.83 -14.50
CA ASN A 184 2.66 2.04 -15.01
C ASN A 184 2.22 0.70 -15.61
N GLU A 185 1.00 0.23 -15.35
CA GLU A 185 0.58 -1.08 -15.82
C GLU A 185 -0.94 -1.23 -15.97
N SER A 186 -1.36 -2.13 -16.86
CA SER A 186 -2.69 -2.71 -16.74
C SER A 186 -2.70 -3.62 -15.51
N THR A 187 -3.58 -3.34 -14.57
CA THR A 187 -3.73 -4.00 -13.26
C THR A 187 -3.74 -5.54 -13.29
N SER A 188 -4.04 -6.14 -14.45
CA SER A 188 -4.03 -7.59 -14.73
C SER A 188 -2.65 -8.26 -14.81
N HIS A 189 -1.54 -7.52 -14.80
CA HIS A 189 -0.20 -8.09 -14.99
C HIS A 189 0.68 -8.17 -13.75
N ILE A 190 0.23 -7.61 -12.62
CA ILE A 190 0.90 -7.81 -11.32
C ILE A 190 0.63 -9.25 -10.85
N LEU A 191 1.67 -9.87 -10.27
CA LEU A 191 1.84 -11.30 -9.94
C LEU A 191 0.67 -12.05 -9.23
N ASP A 192 -0.39 -11.37 -8.83
CA ASP A 192 -1.58 -11.88 -8.16
C ASP A 192 -2.89 -11.53 -8.89
N ASN A 193 -2.85 -11.32 -10.20
CA ASN A 193 -4.02 -11.02 -11.04
C ASN A 193 -4.80 -9.76 -10.59
N GLY A 194 -4.12 -8.82 -9.91
CA GLY A 194 -4.71 -7.55 -9.48
C GLY A 194 -5.36 -7.59 -8.10
N GLU A 195 -5.28 -8.71 -7.36
CA GLU A 195 -5.80 -8.81 -6.00
C GLU A 195 -5.17 -7.77 -5.06
N TRP A 196 -3.86 -7.50 -5.17
CA TRP A 196 -3.19 -6.47 -4.36
C TRP A 196 -3.71 -5.07 -4.65
N HIS A 197 -3.95 -4.73 -5.92
CA HIS A 197 -4.55 -3.44 -6.29
C HIS A 197 -5.96 -3.30 -5.73
N GLN A 198 -6.79 -4.34 -5.85
CA GLN A 198 -8.12 -4.37 -5.23
C GLN A 198 -8.05 -4.26 -3.70
N GLY A 199 -7.08 -4.94 -3.08
CA GLY A 199 -6.79 -4.84 -1.66
C GLY A 199 -6.50 -3.39 -1.25
N LEU A 200 -5.65 -2.69 -1.99
CA LEU A 200 -5.33 -1.27 -1.74
C LEU A 200 -6.57 -0.37 -1.88
N LEU A 201 -7.42 -0.59 -2.89
CA LEU A 201 -8.68 0.15 -3.05
C LEU A 201 -9.66 -0.11 -1.90
N VAL A 202 -9.70 -1.34 -1.37
CA VAL A 202 -10.48 -1.67 -0.16
C VAL A 202 -9.91 -0.94 1.05
N GLN A 203 -8.59 -0.94 1.25
CA GLN A 203 -7.95 -0.19 2.35
C GLN A 203 -8.25 1.31 2.26
N LEU A 204 -8.18 1.91 1.06
CA LEU A 204 -8.50 3.32 0.86
C LEU A 204 -9.95 3.64 1.25
N ARG A 205 -10.90 2.80 0.82
CA ARG A 205 -12.31 2.94 1.21
C ARG A 205 -12.50 2.82 2.73
N LYS A 206 -11.81 1.87 3.36
CA LYS A 206 -11.87 1.69 4.83
C LYS A 206 -11.31 2.91 5.56
N ILE A 207 -10.18 3.47 5.13
CA ILE A 207 -9.60 4.68 5.73
C ILE A 207 -10.53 5.90 5.57
N ASN A 208 -11.09 6.11 4.38
CA ASN A 208 -12.05 7.20 4.16
C ASN A 208 -13.31 7.02 5.02
N GLY A 209 -13.80 5.78 5.16
CA GLY A 209 -14.94 5.45 6.02
C GLY A 209 -14.71 5.78 7.50
N LEU A 210 -13.46 5.83 7.99
CA LEU A 210 -13.15 6.28 9.35
C LEU A 210 -13.38 7.78 9.53
N SER A 211 -12.96 8.58 8.55
CA SER A 211 -13.21 10.02 8.56
C SER A 211 -14.70 10.31 8.47
N GLU A 212 -15.39 9.63 7.54
CA GLU A 212 -16.84 9.74 7.38
C GLU A 212 -17.58 9.36 8.66
N TYR A 213 -17.15 8.29 9.35
CA TYR A 213 -17.75 7.87 10.61
C TYR A 213 -17.68 8.96 11.69
N LEU A 214 -16.51 9.57 11.90
CA LEU A 214 -16.34 10.66 12.88
C LEU A 214 -17.18 11.89 12.53
N ILE A 215 -17.23 12.25 11.25
CA ILE A 215 -18.04 13.37 10.75
C ILE A 215 -19.53 13.06 10.97
N ASN A 216 -19.98 11.84 10.65
CA ASN A 216 -21.38 11.45 10.79
C ASN A 216 -21.84 11.44 12.25
N ILE A 217 -20.97 11.08 13.21
CA ILE A 217 -21.33 11.22 14.64
C ILE A 217 -21.62 12.68 14.98
N ALA A 218 -20.76 13.60 14.54
CA ALA A 218 -20.97 15.03 14.74
C ALA A 218 -22.26 15.51 14.07
N LEU A 219 -22.48 15.19 12.80
CA LEU A 219 -23.68 15.57 12.06
C LEU A 219 -24.96 15.00 12.68
N TYR A 220 -24.93 13.73 13.11
CA TYR A 220 -26.06 13.07 13.77
C TYR A 220 -26.46 13.82 15.05
N HIS A 221 -25.51 14.08 15.95
CA HIS A 221 -25.82 14.76 17.20
C HIS A 221 -26.17 16.24 17.03
N SER A 222 -25.54 16.92 16.07
CA SER A 222 -25.95 18.28 15.69
C SER A 222 -27.37 18.28 15.11
N ALA A 223 -27.75 17.26 14.33
CA ALA A 223 -29.09 17.13 13.77
C ALA A 223 -30.15 16.82 14.82
N GLU A 224 -29.84 16.04 15.85
CA GLU A 224 -30.71 15.85 17.02
C GLU A 224 -31.05 17.19 17.69
N GLU A 225 -30.02 18.01 17.93
CA GLU A 225 -30.22 19.32 18.55
C GLU A 225 -30.95 20.29 17.61
N LEU A 226 -30.59 20.30 16.32
CA LEU A 226 -31.26 21.11 15.31
C LEU A 226 -32.74 20.75 15.18
N HIS A 227 -33.08 19.45 15.25
CA HIS A 227 -34.46 18.97 15.26
C HIS A 227 -35.21 19.47 16.50
N ARG A 228 -34.60 19.35 17.68
CA ARG A 228 -35.17 19.85 18.95
C ARG A 228 -35.48 21.33 18.87
N VAL A 229 -34.53 22.13 18.38
CA VAL A 229 -34.67 23.58 18.26
C VAL A 229 -35.70 23.96 17.19
N ASN A 230 -35.69 23.31 16.01
CA ASN A 230 -36.69 23.52 14.96
C ASN A 230 -38.11 23.26 15.45
N HIS A 231 -38.31 22.19 16.24
CA HIS A 231 -39.61 21.89 16.82
C HIS A 231 -40.03 22.95 17.86
N ALA A 232 -39.12 23.38 18.74
CA ALA A 232 -39.42 24.44 19.71
C ALA A 232 -39.77 25.79 19.05
N LEU A 233 -39.05 26.17 17.98
CA LEU A 233 -39.36 27.39 17.21
C LEU A 233 -40.71 27.31 16.51
N PHE A 234 -41.09 26.13 16.01
CA PHE A 234 -42.40 25.89 15.42
C PHE A 234 -43.53 26.05 16.45
N GLU A 235 -43.45 25.35 17.59
CA GLU A 235 -44.47 25.42 18.64
C GLU A 235 -44.63 26.86 19.15
N ALA A 236 -43.52 27.55 19.38
CA ALA A 236 -43.53 28.97 19.77
C ALA A 236 -44.15 29.87 18.69
N SER A 237 -43.88 29.61 17.41
CA SER A 237 -44.48 30.37 16.32
C SER A 237 -45.99 30.21 16.28
N VAL A 238 -46.50 28.98 16.47
CA VAL A 238 -47.93 28.68 16.53
C VAL A 238 -48.58 29.36 17.73
N GLU A 239 -47.95 29.27 18.89
CA GLU A 239 -48.45 29.88 20.13
C GLU A 239 -48.54 31.41 20.01
N VAL A 240 -47.44 32.07 19.61
CA VAL A 240 -47.40 33.54 19.52
C VAL A 240 -48.40 34.04 18.47
N LEU A 241 -48.48 33.40 17.30
CA LEU A 241 -49.45 33.77 16.26
C LEU A 241 -50.91 33.64 16.74
N SER A 242 -51.19 32.72 17.65
CA SER A 242 -52.54 32.57 18.23
C SER A 242 -52.92 33.71 19.18
N GLN A 243 -51.96 34.50 19.65
CA GLN A 243 -52.13 35.52 20.69
C GLN A 243 -52.10 36.95 20.15
N VAL A 244 -51.38 37.21 19.05
CA VAL A 244 -51.17 38.56 18.50
C VAL A 244 -51.28 38.59 16.97
N GLU A 245 -51.38 39.80 16.40
CA GLU A 245 -51.34 39.98 14.94
C GLU A 245 -50.01 39.48 14.33
N SER A 246 -50.06 39.03 13.07
CA SER A 246 -48.92 38.41 12.37
C SER A 246 -47.63 39.24 12.43
N ASN A 247 -47.73 40.56 12.26
CA ASN A 247 -46.58 41.48 12.31
C ASN A 247 -45.90 41.52 13.70
N LEU A 248 -46.69 41.48 14.77
CA LEU A 248 -46.19 41.42 16.15
C LEU A 248 -45.61 40.04 16.46
N ALA A 249 -46.26 38.98 15.98
CA ALA A 249 -45.77 37.62 16.12
C ALA A 249 -44.42 37.43 15.41
N GLU A 250 -44.28 37.95 14.19
CA GLU A 250 -43.03 37.94 13.44
C GLU A 250 -41.92 38.70 14.16
N ALA A 251 -42.23 39.88 14.72
CA ALA A 251 -41.25 40.68 15.45
C ALA A 251 -40.72 39.94 16.69
N GLU A 252 -41.61 39.32 17.46
CA GLU A 252 -41.26 38.51 18.63
C GLU A 252 -40.46 37.26 18.22
N MET A 253 -40.94 36.51 17.21
CA MET A 253 -40.28 35.30 16.76
C MET A 253 -38.89 35.57 16.19
N LYS A 254 -38.65 36.70 15.50
CA LYS A 254 -37.29 37.09 15.08
C LYS A 254 -36.29 37.11 16.24
N VAL A 255 -36.70 37.50 17.45
CA VAL A 255 -35.85 37.47 18.65
C VAL A 255 -35.57 36.03 19.07
N SER A 256 -36.61 35.18 19.12
CA SER A 256 -36.50 33.76 19.46
C SER A 256 -35.60 32.98 18.50
N PHE A 257 -35.72 33.21 17.18
CA PHE A 257 -34.87 32.59 16.16
C PHE A 257 -33.39 32.99 16.32
N ARG A 258 -33.10 34.27 16.57
CA ARG A 258 -31.73 34.73 16.83
C ARG A 258 -31.15 34.11 18.10
N LYS A 259 -31.94 34.01 19.17
CA LYS A 259 -31.50 33.36 20.41
C LYS A 259 -31.19 31.88 20.18
N ALA A 260 -32.09 31.17 19.51
CA ALA A 260 -31.90 29.77 19.15
C ALA A 260 -30.63 29.54 18.30
N GLN A 261 -30.37 30.43 17.33
CA GLN A 261 -29.15 30.39 16.53
C GLN A 261 -27.88 30.55 17.38
N ASN A 262 -27.89 31.50 18.33
CA ASN A 262 -26.76 31.71 19.24
C ASN A 262 -26.53 30.52 20.18
N ASP A 263 -27.60 29.95 20.71
CA ASP A 263 -27.52 28.78 21.61
C ASP A 263 -26.99 27.54 20.87
N TYR A 264 -27.31 27.41 19.57
CA TYR A 264 -26.85 26.33 18.71
C TYR A 264 -25.44 26.55 18.13
N PHE A 265 -24.91 27.77 18.18
CA PHE A 265 -23.62 28.15 17.58
C PHE A 265 -22.43 27.22 17.87
N PRO A 266 -22.28 26.61 19.06
CA PRO A 266 -21.22 25.62 19.30
C PRO A 266 -21.25 24.41 18.34
N TYR A 267 -22.43 23.96 17.93
CA TYR A 267 -22.60 22.87 16.95
C TYR A 267 -22.19 23.32 15.55
N THR A 268 -22.62 24.51 15.12
CA THR A 268 -22.18 25.10 13.84
C THR A 268 -20.65 25.20 13.79
N THR A 269 -20.02 25.73 14.85
CA THR A 269 -18.56 25.85 14.93
C THR A 269 -17.87 24.49 14.81
N LEU A 270 -18.39 23.46 15.48
CA LEU A 270 -17.85 22.11 15.38
C LEU A 270 -17.94 21.59 13.94
N VAL A 271 -19.14 21.59 13.34
CA VAL A 271 -19.36 21.02 12.00
C VAL A 271 -18.57 21.78 10.94
N GLU A 272 -18.50 23.11 11.04
CA GLU A 272 -17.67 23.95 10.18
C GLU A 272 -16.18 23.55 10.29
N ASN A 273 -15.65 23.39 11.51
CA ASN A 273 -14.27 22.95 11.72
C ASN A 273 -14.01 21.57 11.09
N LEU A 274 -14.91 20.61 11.27
CA LEU A 274 -14.76 19.27 10.69
C LEU A 274 -14.80 19.32 9.16
N SER A 275 -15.60 20.21 8.57
CA SER A 275 -15.65 20.39 7.12
C SER A 275 -14.33 20.95 6.56
N LEU A 276 -13.65 21.83 7.29
CA LEU A 276 -12.34 22.35 6.90
C LEU A 276 -11.26 21.29 7.06
N ALA A 277 -11.26 20.58 8.19
CA ALA A 277 -10.25 19.54 8.48
C ALA A 277 -10.33 18.35 7.52
N SER A 278 -11.53 18.00 7.05
CA SER A 278 -11.73 16.90 6.09
C SER A 278 -11.44 17.26 4.63
N ALA A 279 -11.29 18.54 4.30
CA ALA A 279 -11.00 19.03 2.95
C ALA A 279 -9.48 19.11 2.67
N LEU A 280 -8.81 17.96 2.65
CA LEU A 280 -7.35 17.88 2.55
C LEU A 280 -6.81 18.58 1.28
N GLY A 281 -5.88 19.51 1.48
CA GLY A 281 -5.10 20.12 0.39
C GLY A 281 -5.80 21.23 -0.40
N ASN A 282 -7.00 21.66 0.02
CA ASN A 282 -7.82 22.62 -0.72
C ASN A 282 -7.89 24.02 -0.07
N GLY A 283 -6.78 24.55 0.48
CA GLY A 283 -6.62 25.98 0.80
C GLY A 283 -7.83 26.69 1.41
N ASN A 284 -8.18 26.36 2.66
CA ASN A 284 -9.33 26.91 3.41
C ASN A 284 -10.71 26.72 2.76
N ARG A 285 -10.90 25.69 1.92
CA ARG A 285 -12.23 25.32 1.41
C ARG A 285 -12.86 24.25 2.30
N HIS A 286 -14.18 24.32 2.45
CA HIS A 286 -14.96 23.30 3.13
C HIS A 286 -15.09 22.03 2.28
N ALA A 287 -15.32 20.90 2.96
CA ALA A 287 -15.69 19.65 2.32
C ALA A 287 -17.02 19.80 1.55
N THR A 288 -17.20 19.01 0.49
CA THR A 288 -18.33 19.13 -0.43
C THR A 288 -19.69 18.92 0.24
N TRP A 289 -19.77 18.10 1.28
CA TRP A 289 -20.99 17.84 2.05
C TRP A 289 -21.47 19.05 2.88
N TYR A 290 -20.57 19.98 3.22
CA TYR A 290 -20.87 21.06 4.15
C TYR A 290 -21.86 22.08 3.58
N ALA A 291 -21.85 22.30 2.27
CA ALA A 291 -22.75 23.26 1.63
C ALA A 291 -24.23 22.93 1.88
N GLU A 292 -24.59 21.64 1.86
CA GLU A 292 -25.97 21.21 2.11
C GLU A 292 -26.34 21.28 3.59
N TRP A 293 -25.40 20.94 4.47
CA TRP A 293 -25.58 21.10 5.91
C TRP A 293 -25.78 22.57 6.31
N PHE A 294 -24.92 23.46 5.82
CA PHE A 294 -24.99 24.89 6.09
C PHE A 294 -26.31 25.51 5.62
N LYS A 295 -26.82 25.12 4.44
CA LYS A 295 -28.15 25.53 3.96
C LYS A 295 -29.27 25.05 4.89
N LEU A 296 -29.18 23.83 5.40
CA LEU A 296 -30.15 23.28 6.35
C LEU A 296 -30.18 24.08 7.65
N GLU A 297 -29.01 24.39 8.21
CA GLU A 297 -28.89 25.24 9.41
C GLU A 297 -29.49 26.63 9.15
N GLN A 298 -29.08 27.29 8.05
CA GLN A 298 -29.60 28.61 7.69
C GLN A 298 -31.13 28.61 7.55
N LYS A 299 -31.70 27.60 6.88
CA LYS A 299 -33.15 27.48 6.70
C LYS A 299 -33.86 27.30 8.05
N THR A 300 -33.26 26.59 9.00
CA THR A 300 -33.85 26.35 10.32
C THR A 300 -33.86 27.62 11.18
N PHE A 301 -32.80 28.42 11.11
CA PHE A 301 -32.65 29.65 11.92
C PHE A 301 -33.15 30.92 11.24
N THR A 302 -33.74 30.82 10.04
CA THR A 302 -34.36 31.96 9.34
C THR A 302 -35.87 31.85 9.42
N LEU A 303 -36.52 32.82 10.06
CA LEU A 303 -37.97 32.93 10.02
C LEU A 303 -38.40 33.24 8.58
N VAL A 304 -39.24 32.37 8.01
CA VAL A 304 -39.83 32.60 6.68
C VAL A 304 -41.07 33.45 6.86
N GLU A 305 -41.09 34.60 6.20
CA GLU A 305 -42.21 35.55 6.24
C GLU A 305 -43.19 35.28 5.07
N PRO A 306 -44.51 35.39 5.30
CA PRO A 306 -45.15 35.63 6.60
C PRO A 306 -45.08 34.38 7.51
N ILE A 307 -45.23 34.56 8.83
CA ILE A 307 -45.02 33.50 9.84
C ILE A 307 -45.83 32.21 9.59
N GLU A 308 -47.01 32.31 8.98
CA GLU A 308 -47.81 31.14 8.56
C GLU A 308 -47.06 30.26 7.57
N THR A 309 -46.25 30.85 6.70
CA THR A 309 -45.41 30.12 5.74
C THR A 309 -44.34 29.31 6.48
N HIS A 310 -43.72 29.88 7.52
CA HIS A 310 -42.80 29.13 8.37
C HIS A 310 -43.50 27.92 9.01
N ILE A 311 -44.67 28.13 9.62
CA ILE A 311 -45.49 27.08 10.24
C ILE A 311 -45.83 25.98 9.22
N ASN A 312 -46.29 26.35 8.04
CA ASN A 312 -46.65 25.40 6.97
C ASN A 312 -45.46 24.59 6.46
N ASN A 313 -44.26 25.17 6.46
CA ASN A 313 -43.04 24.52 5.98
C ASN A 313 -42.37 23.59 7.02
N HIS A 314 -42.85 23.54 8.26
CA HIS A 314 -42.23 22.77 9.34
C HIS A 314 -41.99 21.30 8.96
N ARG A 315 -42.97 20.64 8.32
CA ARG A 315 -42.84 19.24 7.90
C ARG A 315 -41.69 19.01 6.92
N GLU A 316 -41.44 19.95 6.02
CA GLU A 316 -40.31 19.86 5.08
C GLU A 316 -38.98 20.04 5.79
N SER A 317 -38.89 20.99 6.72
CA SER A 317 -37.70 21.19 7.55
C SER A 317 -37.38 19.94 8.38
N VAL A 318 -38.37 19.34 9.02
CA VAL A 318 -38.20 18.07 9.76
C VAL A 318 -37.64 16.99 8.85
N LYS A 319 -38.24 16.77 7.66
CA LYS A 319 -37.75 15.76 6.70
C LYS A 319 -36.29 15.98 6.30
N ALA A 320 -35.88 17.25 6.11
CA ALA A 320 -34.50 17.57 5.75
C ALA A 320 -33.52 17.28 6.91
N ILE A 321 -33.92 17.54 8.16
CA ILE A 321 -33.12 17.21 9.35
C ILE A 321 -33.03 15.69 9.57
N GLU A 322 -34.14 14.95 9.37
CA GLU A 322 -34.20 13.49 9.54
C GLU A 322 -33.20 12.72 8.68
N PHE A 323 -32.81 13.27 7.53
CA PHE A 323 -31.77 12.67 6.68
C PHE A 323 -30.46 12.43 7.45
N TYR A 324 -30.08 13.35 8.35
CA TYR A 324 -28.86 13.26 9.16
C TYR A 324 -29.04 12.49 10.47
N ARG A 325 -30.29 12.25 10.91
CA ARG A 325 -30.64 11.55 12.16
C ARG A 325 -30.77 10.02 12.00
N GLN A 326 -30.30 9.46 10.89
CA GLN A 326 -30.38 8.01 10.68
C GLN A 326 -29.30 7.29 11.49
N ALA A 327 -29.66 6.47 12.49
CA ALA A 327 -28.70 5.73 13.30
C ALA A 327 -27.76 4.81 12.48
N SER A 328 -28.18 4.40 11.28
CA SER A 328 -27.32 3.66 10.34
C SER A 328 -26.12 4.47 9.82
N SER A 329 -26.16 5.80 9.86
CA SER A 329 -25.07 6.68 9.40
C SER A 329 -23.89 6.70 10.38
N ILE A 330 -24.11 6.34 11.64
CA ILE A 330 -23.12 6.28 12.73
C ILE A 330 -22.73 4.85 13.08
N LYS A 331 -22.73 3.95 12.09
CA LYS A 331 -22.23 2.58 12.30
C LYS A 331 -20.71 2.57 12.23
N MET A 332 -20.06 2.11 13.29
CA MET A 332 -18.61 1.99 13.33
C MET A 332 -18.10 1.08 12.20
N PRO A 333 -17.11 1.52 11.40
CA PRO A 333 -16.48 0.67 10.39
C PRO A 333 -15.81 -0.57 11.01
N VAL A 334 -15.83 -1.68 10.28
CA VAL A 334 -15.12 -2.90 10.71
C VAL A 334 -13.61 -2.69 10.55
N LEU A 335 -12.91 -2.64 11.69
CA LEU A 335 -11.46 -2.51 11.75
C LEU A 335 -10.77 -3.87 11.86
N GLU A 336 -10.49 -4.47 10.71
CA GLU A 336 -9.62 -5.64 10.62
C GLU A 336 -8.16 -5.25 10.87
N LYS A 337 -7.34 -6.20 11.35
CA LYS A 337 -5.89 -6.00 11.52
C LYS A 337 -5.20 -5.48 10.27
N SER A 338 -5.60 -5.92 9.08
CA SER A 338 -5.03 -5.44 7.82
C SER A 338 -5.23 -3.95 7.57
N VAL A 339 -6.19 -3.29 8.23
CA VAL A 339 -6.42 -1.85 8.09
C VAL A 339 -5.44 -1.04 8.91
N ILE A 340 -5.06 -1.56 10.06
CA ILE A 340 -4.21 -0.89 11.06
C ILE A 340 -2.73 -1.30 10.95
N GLU A 341 -2.44 -2.49 10.41
CA GLU A 341 -1.09 -3.05 10.35
C GLU A 341 -0.69 -3.38 8.91
N GLN A 342 0.34 -2.70 8.42
CA GLN A 342 0.90 -2.94 7.08
C GLN A 342 1.30 -4.41 6.89
N GLN A 343 1.92 -5.03 7.90
CA GLN A 343 2.38 -6.43 7.80
C GLN A 343 1.21 -7.39 7.61
N SER A 344 0.12 -7.19 8.35
CA SER A 344 -1.11 -7.97 8.24
C SER A 344 -1.75 -7.83 6.85
N PHE A 345 -1.72 -6.64 6.25
CA PHE A 345 -2.15 -6.45 4.85
C PHE A 345 -1.22 -7.15 3.85
N MET A 346 0.09 -6.95 3.97
CA MET A 346 1.06 -7.55 3.05
C MET A 346 1.09 -9.08 3.11
N ALA A 347 0.72 -9.67 4.27
CA ALA A 347 0.59 -11.11 4.43
C ALA A 347 -0.54 -11.73 3.57
N LEU A 348 -1.57 -10.94 3.22
CA LEU A 348 -2.62 -11.37 2.30
C LEU A 348 -2.12 -11.48 0.85
N HIS A 349 -1.00 -10.83 0.50
CA HIS A 349 -0.43 -10.78 -0.84
C HIS A 349 1.02 -11.31 -0.87
N PRO A 350 1.25 -12.59 -0.55
CA PRO A 350 2.59 -13.14 -0.31
C PRO A 350 3.51 -13.08 -1.54
N LYS A 351 2.96 -13.22 -2.75
CA LYS A 351 3.72 -13.12 -4.00
C LYS A 351 4.29 -11.71 -4.20
N VAL A 352 3.46 -10.70 -3.98
CA VAL A 352 3.86 -9.29 -4.09
C VAL A 352 4.82 -8.92 -2.98
N SER A 353 4.54 -9.34 -1.73
CA SER A 353 5.45 -9.13 -0.60
C SER A 353 6.84 -9.71 -0.85
N SER A 354 6.91 -10.95 -1.39
CA SER A 354 8.19 -11.56 -1.76
C SER A 354 8.91 -10.79 -2.87
N LEU A 355 8.19 -10.31 -3.89
CA LEU A 355 8.75 -9.48 -4.96
C LEU A 355 9.34 -8.18 -4.41
N LEU A 356 8.60 -7.45 -3.57
CA LEU A 356 9.04 -6.19 -2.98
C LEU A 356 10.27 -6.37 -2.07
N SER A 357 10.29 -7.44 -1.27
CA SER A 357 11.45 -7.79 -0.43
C SER A 357 12.70 -8.01 -1.28
N LYS A 358 12.56 -8.77 -2.37
CA LYS A 358 13.62 -9.02 -3.36
C LYS A 358 14.10 -7.75 -4.05
N LEU A 359 13.17 -6.90 -4.50
CA LEU A 359 13.50 -5.62 -5.11
C LEU A 359 14.23 -4.68 -4.16
N ASN A 360 13.83 -4.63 -2.89
CA ASN A 360 14.56 -3.87 -1.87
C ASN A 360 15.98 -4.38 -1.66
N GLN A 361 16.17 -5.71 -1.62
CA GLN A 361 17.50 -6.31 -1.52
C GLN A 361 18.40 -5.92 -2.70
N ASP A 362 17.82 -5.80 -3.90
CA ASP A 362 18.54 -5.49 -5.13
C ASP A 362 18.58 -3.99 -5.48
N LYS A 363 17.94 -3.12 -4.68
CA LYS A 363 17.74 -1.69 -4.99
C LYS A 363 19.03 -0.98 -5.41
N THR A 364 20.10 -1.11 -4.64
CA THR A 364 21.39 -0.48 -4.95
C THR A 364 21.99 -1.03 -6.26
N LEU A 365 21.87 -2.34 -6.48
CA LEU A 365 22.33 -2.97 -7.71
C LEU A 365 21.53 -2.48 -8.93
N ILE A 366 20.22 -2.31 -8.79
CA ILE A 366 19.35 -1.82 -9.87
C ILE A 366 19.65 -0.36 -10.19
N SER A 367 19.81 0.49 -9.17
CA SER A 367 20.09 1.93 -9.32
C SER A 367 21.47 2.22 -9.91
N TYR A 368 22.51 1.47 -9.56
CA TYR A 368 23.91 1.79 -9.91
C TYR A 368 24.62 0.70 -10.73
N GLY A 369 23.94 -0.39 -11.07
CA GLY A 369 24.59 -1.62 -11.53
C GLY A 369 25.25 -1.57 -12.90
N LEU A 370 24.87 -0.64 -13.78
CA LEU A 370 25.43 -0.51 -15.14
C LEU A 370 26.51 0.57 -15.26
N SER A 371 26.57 1.55 -14.36
CA SER A 371 27.63 2.58 -14.38
C SER A 371 28.97 2.10 -13.84
N MET A 372 29.00 0.91 -13.22
CA MET A 372 30.21 0.28 -12.66
C MET A 372 30.89 -0.70 -13.63
N SER A 373 30.31 -0.97 -14.81
CA SER A 373 30.92 -1.82 -15.85
C SER A 373 31.73 -1.05 -16.89
N GLU A 374 31.59 0.27 -16.97
CA GLU A 374 32.31 1.13 -17.93
C GLU A 374 33.68 1.62 -17.42
N LYS A 375 34.07 1.24 -16.20
CA LYS A 375 35.42 1.48 -15.66
C LYS A 375 36.20 0.18 -15.51
N LYS A 376 36.59 -0.44 -16.62
CA LYS A 376 37.73 -1.36 -16.67
C LYS A 376 38.40 -1.31 -18.03
#